data_AF-A0A1Y0XXD0-F1
#
_entry.id   AF-A0A1Y0XXD0-F1
#
_cell.length_a   1.000
_cell.length_b   1.000
_cell.length_c   1.000
_cell.angle_alpha   90.00
_cell.angle_beta   90.00
_cell.angle_gamma   90.00
#
_symmetry.space_group_name_H-M   'P 1'
#
loop_
_entity.id
_entity.type
_entity.pdbx_description
1 polymer ?
#
loop_
_entity_poly.entity_id
_entity_poly.type
_entity_poly.pdbx_seq_one_letter_code
_entity_poly.pdbx_strand_id
1 'polypeptide(L)'
;MLHTNTNNTWAPDYSVHPGEVLEEHLEARDLSQAAFARLCGITPKQVSEIINGKNPITSDTALIFEKVLGVSASIWSGIDADWQLFQAKEKEKHAAQHCADWIKIFPSDFLKTLKRSVGKDAIAVRNAILSFFGVGSEAAYESRWTGRCAAYRHSPTFTSQDAALSVWLRLGEIEAEKLEMPPFSKAKLKAAISEIRPLTLLSQAEYMPRIKSILHECGVAFIVIPGIKGAPVSGATHKAANGRFIIQASLRHKTNDHFWFTLFHEIGHLMLHGDKIFIEGNSASPSDANQQYERQADEFSTKILLNDKPLDVFPQTRENILAFSSRLGIHPGIIVGMLQHRKSLAWHKFSDLRLKMAEDSL
;
A
#
# COMPACT_ATOMS: atom_id res chain seq x y z
N MET A 1 -2.13 -9.79 10.07
CA MET A 1 -1.90 -9.46 11.49
C MET A 1 -1.02 -8.22 11.57
N LEU A 2 -1.56 -7.09 11.99
CA LEU A 2 -0.78 -5.87 12.26
C LEU A 2 0.06 -6.16 13.52
N HIS A 3 1.38 -6.30 13.36
CA HIS A 3 2.28 -6.37 14.51
C HIS A 3 2.35 -4.98 15.13
N THR A 4 1.67 -4.79 16.26
CA THR A 4 1.87 -3.63 17.11
C THR A 4 3.10 -3.89 17.95
N ASN A 5 4.23 -3.31 17.56
CA ASN A 5 5.39 -3.24 18.43
C ASN A 5 5.01 -2.29 19.58
N THR A 6 4.56 -2.83 20.71
CA THR A 6 4.28 -2.05 21.93
C THR A 6 5.61 -1.70 22.57
N ASN A 7 6.39 -0.83 21.93
CA ASN A 7 7.41 -0.08 22.63
C ASN A 7 6.65 0.86 23.57
N ASN A 8 6.69 0.55 24.87
CA ASN A 8 6.19 1.44 25.91
C ASN A 8 7.16 2.63 26.04
N THR A 9 7.17 3.50 25.03
CA THR A 9 7.96 4.73 25.03
C THR A 9 7.34 5.72 26.00
N TRP A 10 8.09 6.10 27.04
CA TRP A 10 7.79 7.27 27.85
C TRP A 10 7.66 8.49 26.93
N ALA A 11 6.44 9.01 26.79
CA ALA A 11 6.11 10.13 25.92
C ALA A 11 5.16 11.06 26.69
N PRO A 12 5.68 11.95 27.54
CA PRO A 12 4.85 12.87 28.30
C PRO A 12 4.09 13.81 27.35
N ASP A 13 2.83 14.11 27.69
CA ASP A 13 1.98 15.08 26.98
C ASP A 13 2.30 16.54 27.36
N TYR A 14 3.46 16.75 27.99
CA TYR A 14 3.98 18.06 28.36
C TYR A 14 5.48 18.09 28.06
N SER A 15 6.00 19.29 27.80
CA SER A 15 7.44 19.53 27.73
C SER A 15 7.79 20.77 28.54
N VAL A 16 8.98 20.77 29.12
CA VAL A 16 9.49 21.90 29.90
C VAL A 16 10.03 22.95 28.93
N HIS A 17 9.63 24.19 29.13
CA HIS A 17 10.11 25.28 28.29
C HIS A 17 11.60 25.53 28.57
N PRO A 18 12.52 25.45 27.58
CA PRO A 18 13.97 25.61 27.82
C PRO A 18 14.31 26.98 28.41
N GLY A 19 13.51 27.99 28.07
CA GLY A 19 13.58 29.33 28.63
C GLY A 19 13.21 29.43 30.12
N GLU A 20 12.26 28.63 30.61
CA GLU A 20 11.91 28.60 32.04
C GLU A 20 13.06 27.99 32.85
N VAL A 21 13.63 26.88 32.34
CA VAL A 21 14.83 26.25 32.93
C VAL A 21 16.01 27.22 32.96
N LEU A 22 16.22 27.97 31.87
CA LEU A 22 17.24 29.00 31.83
C LEU A 22 16.97 30.08 32.88
N GLU A 23 15.74 30.59 32.98
CA GLU A 23 15.37 31.61 33.96
C GLU A 23 15.60 31.15 35.40
N GLU A 24 15.20 29.92 35.76
CA GLU A 24 15.49 29.32 37.07
C GLU A 24 17.01 29.25 37.36
N HIS A 25 17.81 28.88 36.36
CA HIS A 25 19.27 28.83 36.50
C HIS A 25 19.91 30.21 36.72
N LEU A 26 19.32 31.25 36.12
CA LEU A 26 19.75 32.64 36.27
C LEU A 26 19.35 33.20 37.63
N GLU A 27 18.12 32.97 38.07
CA GLU A 27 17.61 33.37 39.38
C GLU A 27 18.41 32.73 40.51
N ALA A 28 18.69 31.43 40.43
CA ALA A 28 19.49 30.71 41.43
C ALA A 28 20.94 31.21 41.56
N ARG A 29 21.41 32.04 40.61
CA ARG A 29 22.76 32.64 40.59
C ARG A 29 22.73 34.16 40.75
N ASP A 30 21.57 34.76 41.00
CA ASP A 30 21.36 36.22 41.01
C ASP A 30 21.86 36.92 39.72
N LEU A 31 21.75 36.24 38.58
CA LEU A 31 22.21 36.74 37.28
C LEU A 31 21.07 37.39 36.50
N SER A 32 21.22 38.67 36.14
CA SER A 32 20.33 39.28 35.14
C SER A 32 20.56 38.71 33.74
N GLN A 33 19.53 38.66 32.90
CA GLN A 33 19.63 38.25 31.49
C GLN A 33 20.73 39.01 30.73
N ALA A 34 20.87 40.31 31.01
CA ALA A 34 21.92 41.15 30.41
C ALA A 34 23.33 40.79 30.90
N ALA A 35 23.49 40.41 32.17
CA ALA A 35 24.76 39.92 32.69
C ALA A 35 25.13 38.56 32.10
N PHE A 36 24.18 37.64 32.05
CA PHE A 36 24.37 36.34 31.43
C PHE A 36 24.74 36.43 29.95
N ALA A 37 24.03 37.29 29.19
CA ALA A 37 24.33 37.53 27.78
C ALA A 37 25.80 37.95 27.57
N ARG A 38 26.33 38.82 28.44
CA ARG A 38 27.75 39.24 28.41
C ARG A 38 28.70 38.07 28.69
N LEU A 39 28.39 37.21 29.67
CA LEU A 39 29.21 36.02 29.98
C LEU A 39 29.24 35.02 28.82
N CYS A 40 28.11 34.87 28.14
CA CYS A 40 27.98 33.99 26.98
C CYS A 40 28.55 34.58 25.68
N GLY A 41 28.84 35.88 25.63
CA GLY A 41 29.23 36.55 24.39
C GLY A 41 28.10 36.64 23.36
N ILE A 42 26.84 36.64 23.80
CA ILE A 42 25.65 36.76 22.96
C ILE A 42 24.85 38.02 23.30
N THR A 43 23.86 38.37 22.48
CA THR A 43 23.05 39.57 22.74
C THR A 43 22.02 39.33 23.85
N PRO A 44 21.68 40.35 24.66
CA PRO A 44 20.56 40.25 25.62
C PRO A 44 19.23 39.92 24.94
N LYS A 45 19.05 40.38 23.69
CA LYS A 45 17.91 40.03 22.86
C LYS A 45 17.83 38.53 22.60
N GLN A 46 18.95 37.89 22.26
CA GLN A 46 19.00 36.44 22.03
C GLN A 46 18.65 35.65 23.29
N VAL A 47 19.17 36.05 24.46
CA VAL A 47 18.78 35.45 25.75
C VAL A 47 17.28 35.61 26.01
N SER A 48 16.74 36.81 25.80
CA SER A 48 15.31 37.07 25.96
C SER A 48 14.46 36.25 24.99
N GLU A 49 14.88 36.09 23.74
CA GLU A 49 14.18 35.26 22.75
C GLU A 49 14.22 33.77 23.09
N ILE A 50 15.31 33.28 23.71
CA ILE A 50 15.39 31.90 24.25
C ILE A 50 14.42 31.74 25.42
N ILE A 51 14.41 32.69 26.36
CA ILE A 51 13.50 32.67 27.53
C ILE A 51 12.04 32.67 27.09
N ASN A 52 11.71 33.42 26.04
CA ASN A 52 10.37 33.49 25.48
C ASN A 52 10.05 32.38 24.44
N GLY A 53 10.96 31.42 24.23
CA GLY A 53 10.73 30.26 23.33
C GLY A 53 10.71 30.59 21.85
N LYS A 54 11.17 31.79 21.48
CA LYS A 54 11.25 32.26 20.09
C LYS A 54 12.52 31.78 19.39
N ASN A 55 13.62 31.68 20.14
CA ASN A 55 14.88 31.14 19.65
C ASN A 55 15.20 29.80 20.33
N PRO A 56 15.58 28.77 19.57
CA PRO A 56 16.02 27.52 20.15
C PRO A 56 17.42 27.64 20.77
N ILE A 57 17.70 26.78 21.74
CA ILE A 57 19.07 26.56 22.24
C ILE A 57 19.79 25.63 21.26
N THR A 58 20.44 26.22 20.25
CA THR A 58 21.29 25.48 19.32
C THR A 58 22.47 24.78 20.02
N SER A 59 23.09 23.79 19.38
CA SER A 59 24.26 23.10 19.92
C SER A 59 25.41 24.04 20.29
N ASP A 60 25.64 25.10 19.50
CA ASP A 60 26.65 26.12 19.80
C ASP A 60 26.29 26.92 21.06
N THR A 61 25.03 27.32 21.17
CA THR A 61 24.51 28.00 22.37
C THR A 61 24.61 27.10 23.61
N ALA A 62 24.30 25.81 23.48
CA ALA A 62 24.37 24.85 24.56
C ALA A 62 25.81 24.65 25.09
N LEU A 63 26.81 24.62 24.20
CA LEU A 63 28.23 24.56 24.57
C LEU A 63 28.70 25.83 25.30
N ILE A 64 28.13 26.99 24.94
CA ILE A 64 28.39 28.25 25.65
C ILE A 64 27.74 28.19 27.04
N PHE A 65 26.48 27.76 27.13
CA PHE A 65 25.74 27.65 28.39
C PHE A 65 26.41 26.66 29.34
N GLU A 66 26.97 25.56 28.85
CA GLU A 66 27.73 24.61 29.66
C GLU A 66 28.91 25.27 30.36
N LYS A 67 29.70 26.06 29.63
CA LYS A 67 30.85 26.77 30.19
C LYS A 67 30.46 27.80 31.24
N VAL A 68 29.30 28.43 31.10
CA VAL A 68 28.84 29.53 31.98
C VAL A 68 28.03 29.02 33.18
N LEU A 69 27.16 28.03 32.98
CA LEU A 69 26.22 27.53 33.97
C LEU A 69 26.66 26.22 34.62
N GLY A 70 27.61 25.49 34.01
CA GLY A 70 28.11 24.21 34.51
C GLY A 70 27.17 23.02 34.25
N VAL A 71 26.13 23.21 33.43
CA VAL A 71 25.18 22.16 33.05
C VAL A 71 25.50 21.67 31.65
N SER A 72 25.62 20.36 31.46
CA SER A 72 26.07 19.79 30.18
C SER A 72 25.26 20.29 28.97
N ALA A 73 25.93 20.53 27.85
CA ALA A 73 25.33 20.96 26.59
C ALA A 73 24.31 19.94 26.06
N SER A 74 24.51 18.64 26.36
CA SER A 74 23.55 17.58 26.03
C SER A 74 22.23 17.72 26.79
N ILE A 75 22.25 18.19 28.04
CA ILE A 75 21.02 18.45 28.81
C ILE A 75 20.26 19.62 28.18
N TRP A 76 20.94 20.74 27.91
CA TRP A 76 20.32 21.89 27.25
C TRP A 76 19.72 21.55 25.89
N SER A 77 20.47 20.83 25.07
CA SER A 77 20.01 20.39 23.74
C SER A 77 18.84 19.43 23.85
N GLY A 78 18.82 18.55 24.86
CA GLY A 78 17.73 17.61 25.10
C GLY A 78 16.43 18.33 25.46
N ILE A 79 16.47 19.26 26.42
CA ILE A 79 15.30 20.06 26.84
C ILE A 79 14.73 20.84 25.66
N ASP A 80 15.59 21.50 24.88
CA ASP A 80 15.17 22.28 23.72
C ASP A 80 14.57 21.40 22.61
N ALA A 81 15.18 20.24 22.34
CA ALA A 81 14.65 19.27 21.37
C ALA A 81 13.26 18.74 21.78
N ASP A 82 13.07 18.40 23.07
CA ASP A 82 11.80 17.93 23.59
C ASP A 82 10.72 19.03 23.47
N TRP A 83 11.06 20.27 23.78
CA TRP A 83 10.17 21.42 23.61
C TRP A 83 9.78 21.69 22.16
N GLN A 84 10.75 21.69 21.25
CA GLN A 84 10.49 21.85 19.83
C GLN A 84 9.58 20.74 19.28
N LEU A 85 9.82 19.49 19.67
CA LEU A 85 8.99 18.36 19.28
C LEU A 85 7.56 18.49 19.81
N PHE A 86 7.40 18.93 21.06
CA PHE A 86 6.09 19.22 21.65
C PHE A 86 5.33 20.29 20.85
N GLN A 87 5.98 21.40 20.52
CA GLN A 87 5.38 22.48 19.71
C GLN A 87 5.01 22.01 18.30
N ALA A 88 5.86 21.19 17.67
CA ALA A 88 5.58 20.61 16.36
C ALA A 88 4.35 19.69 16.40
N LYS A 89 4.22 18.85 17.44
CA LYS A 89 3.05 17.98 17.65
C LYS A 89 1.77 18.77 17.85
N GLU A 90 1.80 19.83 18.67
CA GLU A 90 0.62 20.68 18.88
C GLU A 90 0.21 21.40 17.59
N LYS A 91 1.17 21.91 16.81
CA LYS A 91 0.90 22.49 15.49
C LYS A 91 0.28 21.47 14.52
N GLU A 92 0.79 20.24 14.49
CA GLU A 92 0.23 19.16 13.66
C GLU A 92 -1.19 18.81 14.10
N LYS A 93 -1.44 18.71 15.41
CA LYS A 93 -2.74 18.43 16.01
C LYS A 93 -3.77 19.50 15.62
N HIS A 94 -3.38 20.77 15.68
CA HIS A 94 -4.22 21.89 15.22
C HIS A 94 -4.50 21.82 13.71
N ALA A 95 -3.50 21.51 12.88
CA ALA A 95 -3.70 21.35 11.44
C ALA A 95 -4.64 20.15 11.11
N ALA A 96 -4.61 19.11 11.94
CA ALA A 96 -5.42 17.89 11.77
C ALA A 96 -6.85 18.00 12.35
N GLN A 97 -7.23 19.14 12.95
CA GLN A 97 -8.46 19.27 13.73
C GLN A 97 -9.75 19.05 12.91
N HIS A 98 -9.66 19.12 11.58
CA HIS A 98 -10.76 18.88 10.65
C HIS A 98 -10.62 17.61 9.78
N CYS A 99 -9.81 16.62 10.21
CA CYS A 99 -9.60 15.39 9.45
C CYS A 99 -10.78 14.39 9.45
N ALA A 100 -11.86 14.67 10.20
CA ALA A 100 -12.95 13.71 10.40
C ALA A 100 -13.65 13.30 9.08
N ASP A 101 -13.83 14.22 8.14
CA ASP A 101 -14.45 13.91 6.86
C ASP A 101 -13.53 13.11 5.95
N TRP A 102 -12.23 13.41 5.97
CA TRP A 102 -11.22 12.62 5.27
C TRP A 102 -11.19 11.18 5.79
N ILE A 103 -11.28 10.95 7.11
CA ILE A 103 -11.33 9.58 7.68
C ILE A 103 -12.54 8.79 7.17
N LYS A 104 -13.70 9.42 6.98
CA LYS A 104 -14.97 8.75 6.61
C LYS A 104 -14.94 8.14 5.20
N ILE A 105 -14.02 8.55 4.33
CA ILE A 105 -13.92 8.01 2.97
C ILE A 105 -13.42 6.56 2.97
N PHE A 106 -12.72 6.13 4.03
CA PHE A 106 -12.11 4.81 4.12
C PHE A 106 -13.10 3.71 4.53
N PRO A 107 -12.86 2.44 4.14
CA PRO A 107 -13.74 1.32 4.48
C PRO A 107 -13.92 1.16 5.99
N SER A 108 -15.15 0.91 6.42
CA SER A 108 -15.48 0.82 7.85
C SER A 108 -14.76 -0.30 8.59
N ASP A 109 -14.51 -1.45 7.94
CA ASP A 109 -13.79 -2.57 8.57
C ASP A 109 -12.29 -2.28 8.75
N PHE A 110 -11.70 -1.54 7.80
CA PHE A 110 -10.34 -1.00 7.94
C PHE A 110 -10.27 -0.01 9.12
N LEU A 111 -11.22 0.93 9.19
CA LEU A 111 -11.30 1.90 10.29
C LEU A 111 -11.54 1.22 11.64
N LYS A 112 -12.37 0.18 11.73
CA LYS A 112 -12.57 -0.60 12.96
C LYS A 112 -11.27 -1.24 13.42
N THR A 113 -10.48 -1.76 12.49
CA THR A 113 -9.18 -2.38 12.78
C THR A 113 -8.21 -1.35 13.36
N LEU A 114 -8.07 -0.18 12.73
CA LEU A 114 -7.23 0.90 13.24
C LEU A 114 -7.71 1.39 14.61
N LYS A 115 -9.01 1.62 14.79
CA LYS A 115 -9.58 2.11 16.06
C LYS A 115 -9.38 1.16 17.23
N ARG A 116 -9.23 -0.15 16.98
CA ARG A 116 -8.86 -1.12 18.02
C ARG A 116 -7.41 -0.96 18.47
N SER A 117 -6.53 -0.50 17.58
CA SER A 117 -5.11 -0.33 17.86
C SER A 117 -4.78 1.02 18.51
N VAL A 118 -5.43 2.11 18.07
CA VAL A 118 -5.06 3.48 18.49
C VAL A 118 -6.17 4.24 19.21
N GLY A 119 -7.31 3.60 19.46
CA GLY A 119 -8.48 4.23 20.07
C GLY A 119 -9.37 4.98 19.07
N LYS A 120 -10.29 5.79 19.59
CA LYS A 120 -11.35 6.46 18.80
C LYS A 120 -11.05 7.93 18.48
N ASP A 121 -9.96 8.48 19.02
CA ASP A 121 -9.57 9.85 18.73
C ASP A 121 -9.32 10.04 17.22
N ALA A 122 -9.84 11.13 16.66
CA ALA A 122 -9.81 11.35 15.21
C ALA A 122 -8.38 11.55 14.71
N ILE A 123 -7.55 12.28 15.45
CA ILE A 123 -6.17 12.58 15.08
C ILE A 123 -5.31 11.32 15.19
N ALA A 124 -5.49 10.53 16.24
CA ALA A 124 -4.84 9.22 16.37
C ALA A 124 -5.20 8.29 15.20
N VAL A 125 -6.49 8.20 14.84
CA VAL A 125 -6.94 7.37 13.70
C VAL A 125 -6.36 7.89 12.39
N ARG A 126 -6.36 9.20 12.14
CA ARG A 126 -5.74 9.82 10.97
C ARG A 126 -4.25 9.45 10.87
N ASN A 127 -3.51 9.60 11.96
CA ASN A 127 -2.07 9.30 12.00
C ASN A 127 -1.79 7.81 11.78
N ALA A 128 -2.68 6.93 12.25
CA ALA A 128 -2.63 5.50 11.96
C ALA A 128 -2.89 5.19 10.47
N ILE A 129 -3.80 5.91 9.82
CA ILE A 129 -4.02 5.80 8.37
C ILE A 129 -2.76 6.24 7.62
N LEU A 130 -2.20 7.41 7.96
CA LEU A 130 -0.98 7.93 7.32
C LEU A 130 0.20 6.96 7.49
N SER A 131 0.37 6.41 8.69
CA SER A 131 1.38 5.38 8.99
C SER A 131 1.15 4.10 8.18
N PHE A 132 -0.09 3.62 8.07
CA PHE A 132 -0.43 2.44 7.28
C PHE A 132 -0.05 2.62 5.79
N PHE A 133 -0.28 3.80 5.24
CA PHE A 133 0.10 4.13 3.86
C PHE A 133 1.58 4.53 3.69
N GLY A 134 2.32 4.72 4.78
CA GLY A 134 3.71 5.19 4.75
C GLY A 134 3.86 6.58 4.14
N VAL A 135 2.93 7.50 4.45
CA VAL A 135 2.95 8.89 3.96
C VAL A 135 2.93 9.89 5.11
N GLY A 136 3.52 11.08 4.90
CA GLY A 136 3.61 12.11 5.93
C GLY A 136 2.39 13.04 6.05
N SER A 137 1.46 13.01 5.10
CA SER A 137 0.28 13.91 5.10
C SER A 137 -0.86 13.40 4.22
N GLU A 138 -2.05 13.95 4.41
CA GLU A 138 -3.23 13.69 3.57
C GLU A 138 -2.98 14.07 2.10
N ALA A 139 -2.31 15.20 1.86
CA ALA A 139 -1.91 15.62 0.52
C ALA A 139 -0.90 14.64 -0.13
N ALA A 140 0.00 14.05 0.66
CA ALA A 140 0.92 13.03 0.17
C ALA A 140 0.19 11.70 -0.14
N TYR A 141 -0.81 11.33 0.66
CA TYR A 141 -1.72 10.23 0.34
C TYR A 141 -2.42 10.49 -0.99
N GLU A 142 -3.01 11.68 -1.17
CA GLU A 142 -3.70 12.03 -2.41
C GLU A 142 -2.74 12.04 -3.61
N SER A 143 -1.56 12.65 -3.49
CA SER A 143 -0.57 12.65 -4.57
C SER A 143 -0.17 11.23 -4.99
N ARG A 144 0.06 10.34 -4.02
CA ARG A 144 0.46 8.95 -4.28
C ARG A 144 -0.67 8.11 -4.86
N TRP A 145 -1.89 8.21 -4.33
CA TRP A 145 -2.97 7.27 -4.64
C TRP A 145 -3.99 7.85 -5.61
N THR A 146 -4.26 9.15 -5.59
CA THR A 146 -5.21 9.79 -6.49
C THR A 146 -4.70 9.82 -7.93
N GLY A 147 -3.39 9.78 -8.19
CA GLY A 147 -2.79 9.57 -9.51
C GLY A 147 -2.81 8.12 -10.00
N ARG A 148 -2.64 7.15 -9.08
CA ARG A 148 -2.70 5.71 -9.37
C ARG A 148 -4.13 5.23 -9.65
N CYS A 149 -5.11 5.78 -8.93
CA CYS A 149 -6.54 5.51 -9.14
C CYS A 149 -7.16 6.44 -10.21
N ALA A 150 -6.51 7.54 -10.62
CA ALA A 150 -7.03 8.49 -11.63
C ALA A 150 -7.38 7.84 -12.96
N ALA A 151 -6.62 6.82 -13.38
CA ALA A 151 -6.86 6.07 -14.61
C ALA A 151 -8.23 5.36 -14.65
N TYR A 152 -8.94 5.31 -13.51
CA TYR A 152 -10.21 4.63 -13.28
C TYR A 152 -11.36 5.56 -12.86
N ARG A 153 -11.18 6.90 -12.88
CA ARG A 153 -12.17 7.86 -12.36
C ARG A 153 -13.47 7.95 -13.17
N HIS A 154 -14.58 8.02 -12.42
CA HIS A 154 -15.79 8.75 -12.80
C HIS A 154 -15.88 10.03 -11.97
N SER A 155 -15.55 11.17 -12.58
CA SER A 155 -15.65 12.52 -11.99
C SER A 155 -14.54 12.93 -10.99
N PRO A 156 -14.35 14.24 -10.73
CA PRO A 156 -13.24 14.80 -9.98
C PRO A 156 -13.35 14.72 -8.44
N THR A 157 -14.46 14.24 -7.87
CA THR A 157 -14.59 14.02 -6.42
C THR A 157 -14.11 12.62 -6.02
N PHE A 158 -13.24 12.55 -5.01
CA PHE A 158 -12.71 11.29 -4.49
C PHE A 158 -13.84 10.44 -3.90
N THR A 159 -14.05 9.23 -4.43
CA THR A 159 -15.13 8.35 -3.99
C THR A 159 -14.63 7.34 -2.94
N SER A 160 -15.53 6.81 -2.12
CA SER A 160 -15.20 5.76 -1.14
C SER A 160 -14.63 4.49 -1.77
N GLN A 161 -14.83 4.29 -3.07
CA GLN A 161 -14.28 3.15 -3.82
C GLN A 161 -12.76 3.28 -4.02
N ASP A 162 -12.27 4.50 -4.27
CA ASP A 162 -10.83 4.75 -4.48
C ASP A 162 -10.05 4.53 -3.18
N ALA A 163 -10.61 4.93 -2.04
CA ALA A 163 -10.01 4.64 -0.74
C ALA A 163 -10.00 3.14 -0.46
N ALA A 164 -11.10 2.42 -0.73
CA ALA A 164 -11.14 0.98 -0.56
C ALA A 164 -10.07 0.27 -1.41
N LEU A 165 -9.90 0.71 -2.66
CA LEU A 165 -8.92 0.19 -3.58
C LEU A 165 -7.49 0.47 -3.11
N SER A 166 -7.20 1.70 -2.68
CA SER A 166 -5.88 2.06 -2.14
C SER A 166 -5.52 1.22 -0.91
N VAL A 167 -6.48 0.94 -0.01
CA VAL A 167 -6.27 0.05 1.15
C VAL A 167 -5.89 -1.35 0.67
N TRP A 168 -6.63 -1.89 -0.31
CA TRP A 168 -6.35 -3.22 -0.86
C TRP A 168 -4.96 -3.29 -1.49
N LEU A 169 -4.58 -2.34 -2.34
CA LEU A 169 -3.24 -2.26 -2.94
C LEU A 169 -2.14 -2.11 -1.88
N ARG A 170 -2.35 -1.27 -0.87
CA ARG A 170 -1.36 -1.07 0.20
C ARG A 170 -1.14 -2.33 1.03
N LEU A 171 -2.18 -3.14 1.27
CA LEU A 171 -2.01 -4.44 1.91
C LEU A 171 -1.09 -5.35 1.10
N GLY A 172 -1.21 -5.35 -0.24
CA GLY A 172 -0.30 -6.10 -1.09
C GLY A 172 1.14 -5.59 -1.03
N GLU A 173 1.33 -4.26 -1.01
CA GLU A 173 2.66 -3.68 -0.80
C GLU A 173 3.27 -4.10 0.55
N ILE A 174 2.51 -4.07 1.65
CA ILE A 174 2.97 -4.46 2.99
C ILE A 174 3.35 -5.94 3.04
N GLU A 175 2.57 -6.83 2.43
CA GLU A 175 2.92 -8.25 2.39
C GLU A 175 4.14 -8.51 1.49
N ALA A 176 4.24 -7.80 0.36
CA ALA A 176 5.40 -7.87 -0.51
C ALA A 176 6.67 -7.36 0.19
N GLU A 177 6.59 -6.33 1.04
CA GLU A 177 7.72 -5.76 1.81
C GLU A 177 8.42 -6.80 2.70
N LYS A 178 7.70 -7.83 3.16
CA LYS A 178 8.26 -8.93 3.97
C LYS A 178 9.13 -9.90 3.19
N LEU A 179 9.10 -9.83 1.86
CA LEU A 179 9.83 -10.72 0.98
C LEU A 179 11.17 -10.11 0.55
N GLU A 180 12.23 -10.91 0.66
CA GLU A 180 13.47 -10.68 -0.07
C GLU A 180 13.26 -11.13 -1.51
N MET A 181 13.47 -10.22 -2.47
CA MET A 181 13.15 -10.46 -3.88
C MET A 181 14.39 -10.28 -4.75
N PRO A 182 14.63 -11.17 -5.73
CA PRO A 182 15.66 -10.95 -6.73
C PRO A 182 15.27 -9.81 -7.69
N PRO A 183 16.23 -9.27 -8.46
CA PRO A 183 15.94 -8.29 -9.51
C PRO A 183 14.95 -8.83 -10.54
N PHE A 184 14.07 -7.96 -11.03
CA PHE A 184 13.11 -8.31 -12.06
C PHE A 184 13.80 -8.73 -13.37
N SER A 185 13.33 -9.84 -13.95
CA SER A 185 13.80 -10.33 -15.24
C SER A 185 12.63 -10.68 -16.16
N LYS A 186 12.40 -9.83 -17.16
CA LYS A 186 11.40 -10.05 -18.22
C LYS A 186 11.63 -11.35 -19.00
N ALA A 187 12.89 -11.76 -19.19
CA ALA A 187 13.23 -13.01 -19.89
C ALA A 187 12.77 -14.24 -19.09
N LYS A 188 13.11 -14.29 -17.79
CA LYS A 188 12.60 -15.30 -16.85
C LYS A 188 11.07 -15.31 -16.80
N LEU A 189 10.42 -14.14 -16.70
CA LEU A 189 8.96 -14.06 -16.70
C LEU A 189 8.35 -14.63 -17.99
N LYS A 190 8.97 -14.38 -19.15
CA LYS A 190 8.55 -14.98 -20.42
C LYS A 190 8.66 -16.51 -20.41
N ALA A 191 9.74 -17.06 -19.84
CA ALA A 191 9.92 -18.51 -19.72
C ALA A 191 8.93 -19.14 -18.72
N ALA A 192 8.72 -18.46 -17.58
CA ALA A 192 7.80 -18.87 -16.52
C ALA A 192 6.36 -19.10 -17.00
N ILE A 193 5.90 -18.40 -18.05
CA ILE A 193 4.56 -18.61 -18.63
C ILE A 193 4.36 -20.08 -19.04
N SER A 194 5.37 -20.70 -19.66
CA SER A 194 5.32 -22.09 -20.09
C SER A 194 5.32 -23.08 -18.91
N GLU A 195 5.88 -22.67 -17.76
CA GLU A 195 5.90 -23.46 -16.52
C GLU A 195 4.59 -23.33 -15.72
N ILE A 196 4.00 -22.13 -15.69
CA ILE A 196 2.78 -21.83 -14.94
C ILE A 196 1.54 -22.43 -15.62
N ARG A 197 1.46 -22.37 -16.95
CA ARG A 197 0.28 -22.84 -17.72
C ARG A 197 -0.17 -24.28 -17.41
N PRO A 198 0.71 -25.31 -17.36
CA PRO A 198 0.28 -26.68 -17.03
C PRO A 198 -0.18 -26.84 -15.58
N LEU A 199 0.16 -25.90 -14.67
CA LEU A 199 -0.28 -25.96 -13.27
C LEU A 199 -1.81 -25.82 -13.12
N THR A 200 -2.50 -25.37 -14.18
CA THR A 200 -3.97 -25.30 -14.21
C THR A 200 -4.67 -26.62 -13.87
N LEU A 201 -4.01 -27.75 -14.13
CA LEU A 201 -4.51 -29.10 -13.86
C LEU A 201 -4.34 -29.56 -12.41
N LEU A 202 -3.56 -28.85 -11.59
CA LEU A 202 -3.28 -29.21 -10.21
C LEU A 202 -4.34 -28.64 -9.25
N SER A 203 -4.36 -29.15 -8.02
CA SER A 203 -5.18 -28.55 -6.97
C SER A 203 -4.63 -27.21 -6.49
N GLN A 204 -5.47 -26.38 -5.86
CA GLN A 204 -5.06 -25.08 -5.32
C GLN A 204 -3.89 -25.16 -4.35
N ALA A 205 -3.89 -26.16 -3.46
CA ALA A 205 -2.81 -26.37 -2.50
C ALA A 205 -1.47 -26.69 -3.18
N GLU A 206 -1.49 -27.27 -4.38
CA GLU A 206 -0.28 -27.64 -5.13
C GLU A 206 0.24 -26.52 -6.02
N TYR A 207 -0.64 -25.81 -6.75
CA TYR A 207 -0.18 -24.76 -7.67
C TYR A 207 0.14 -23.45 -6.96
N MET A 208 -0.53 -23.10 -5.86
CA MET A 208 -0.37 -21.78 -5.25
C MET A 208 1.06 -21.53 -4.75
N PRO A 209 1.72 -22.46 -4.03
CA PRO A 209 3.13 -22.30 -3.66
C PRO A 209 4.06 -22.26 -4.88
N ARG A 210 3.76 -23.03 -5.93
CA ARG A 210 4.57 -23.07 -7.17
C ARG A 210 4.51 -21.77 -7.94
N ILE A 211 3.32 -21.17 -8.11
CA ILE A 211 3.17 -19.85 -8.74
C ILE A 211 3.95 -18.79 -7.96
N LYS A 212 3.81 -18.78 -6.62
CA LYS A 212 4.57 -17.85 -5.76
C LYS A 212 6.09 -18.02 -5.98
N SER A 213 6.59 -19.26 -6.03
CA SER A 213 8.01 -19.56 -6.26
C SER A 213 8.49 -19.12 -7.65
N ILE A 214 7.77 -19.51 -8.72
CA ILE A 214 8.15 -19.19 -10.09
C ILE A 214 8.17 -17.67 -10.33
N LEU A 215 7.14 -16.96 -9.87
CA LEU A 215 7.10 -15.50 -9.99
C LEU A 215 8.15 -14.81 -9.12
N HIS A 216 8.44 -15.35 -7.93
CA HIS A 216 9.53 -14.85 -7.08
C HIS A 216 10.87 -14.89 -7.80
N GLU A 217 11.22 -16.00 -8.47
CA GLU A 217 12.47 -16.14 -9.23
C GLU A 217 12.58 -15.17 -10.42
N CYS A 218 11.44 -14.68 -10.91
CA CYS A 218 11.33 -13.64 -11.92
C CYS A 218 11.49 -12.21 -11.37
N GLY A 219 11.55 -12.05 -10.04
CA GLY A 219 11.52 -10.77 -9.34
C GLY A 219 10.13 -10.14 -9.27
N VAL A 220 9.07 -10.96 -9.30
CA VAL A 220 7.66 -10.53 -9.20
C VAL A 220 7.04 -11.10 -7.94
N ALA A 221 6.55 -10.24 -7.05
CA ALA A 221 5.85 -10.68 -5.85
C ALA A 221 4.40 -11.01 -6.21
N PHE A 222 4.00 -12.28 -6.05
CA PHE A 222 2.61 -12.68 -6.18
C PHE A 222 1.93 -12.72 -4.82
N ILE A 223 1.01 -11.79 -4.58
CA ILE A 223 0.34 -11.60 -3.30
C ILE A 223 -1.15 -11.82 -3.45
N VAL A 224 -1.75 -12.56 -2.51
CA VAL A 224 -3.20 -12.73 -2.48
C VAL A 224 -3.76 -12.01 -1.27
N ILE A 225 -4.63 -11.02 -1.52
CA ILE A 225 -5.33 -10.25 -0.48
C ILE A 225 -6.82 -10.38 -0.76
N PRO A 226 -7.64 -10.94 0.16
CA PRO A 226 -9.08 -11.01 -0.03
C PRO A 226 -9.70 -9.66 -0.40
N GLY A 227 -10.71 -9.69 -1.28
CA GLY A 227 -11.38 -8.46 -1.73
C GLY A 227 -11.97 -7.66 -0.56
N ILE A 228 -11.82 -6.33 -0.61
CA ILE A 228 -12.37 -5.42 0.40
C ILE A 228 -13.70 -4.87 -0.09
N LYS A 229 -14.69 -4.74 0.82
CA LYS A 229 -15.97 -4.09 0.51
C LYS A 229 -15.74 -2.67 0.00
N GLY A 230 -16.24 -2.37 -1.20
CA GLY A 230 -16.04 -1.09 -1.88
C GLY A 230 -14.92 -1.10 -2.92
N ALA A 231 -14.08 -2.15 -2.97
CA ALA A 231 -13.05 -2.36 -3.99
C ALA A 231 -13.33 -3.67 -4.76
N PRO A 232 -14.26 -3.65 -5.74
CA PRO A 232 -14.59 -4.81 -6.54
C PRO A 232 -13.50 -5.11 -7.57
N VAL A 233 -12.34 -5.58 -7.14
CA VAL A 233 -11.20 -5.90 -8.02
C VAL A 233 -10.90 -7.40 -8.02
N SER A 234 -10.51 -7.93 -9.18
CA SER A 234 -10.11 -9.33 -9.35
C SER A 234 -8.60 -9.49 -9.24
N GLY A 235 -7.87 -8.58 -9.87
CA GLY A 235 -6.42 -8.50 -9.86
C GLY A 235 -5.92 -7.08 -10.00
N ALA A 236 -4.63 -6.90 -9.71
CA ALA A 236 -3.89 -5.71 -10.09
C ALA A 236 -2.41 -6.04 -10.32
N THR A 237 -1.81 -5.31 -11.24
CA THR A 237 -0.37 -5.27 -11.48
C THR A 237 0.14 -3.87 -11.19
N HIS A 238 1.10 -3.75 -10.29
CA HIS A 238 1.69 -2.46 -9.95
C HIS A 238 3.14 -2.57 -9.50
N LYS A 239 3.81 -1.42 -9.47
CA LYS A 239 5.18 -1.28 -8.96
C LYS A 239 5.17 -0.54 -7.62
N ALA A 240 5.77 -1.16 -6.61
CA ALA A 240 5.96 -0.54 -5.30
C ALA A 240 7.01 0.59 -5.36
N ALA A 241 7.06 1.42 -4.32
CA ALA A 241 7.98 2.56 -4.26
C ALA A 241 9.48 2.17 -4.32
N ASN A 242 9.82 0.98 -3.83
CA ASN A 242 11.18 0.41 -3.93
C ASN A 242 11.48 -0.21 -5.31
N GLY A 243 10.58 -0.08 -6.28
CA GLY A 243 10.74 -0.58 -7.64
C GLY A 243 10.35 -2.05 -7.86
N ARG A 244 9.85 -2.74 -6.84
CA ARG A 244 9.39 -4.14 -6.92
C ARG A 244 8.09 -4.26 -7.69
N PHE A 245 7.99 -5.24 -8.59
CA PHE A 245 6.75 -5.57 -9.27
C PHE A 245 5.89 -6.50 -8.41
N ILE A 246 4.60 -6.18 -8.33
CA ILE A 246 3.60 -6.92 -7.57
C ILE A 246 2.47 -7.29 -8.50
N ILE A 247 2.12 -8.57 -8.51
CA ILE A 247 0.84 -9.06 -9.02
C ILE A 247 0.01 -9.42 -7.79
N GLN A 248 -1.11 -8.73 -7.64
CA GLN A 248 -2.01 -8.90 -6.51
C GLN A 248 -3.33 -9.52 -6.99
N ALA A 249 -3.78 -10.59 -6.34
CA ALA A 249 -5.05 -11.24 -6.67
C ALA A 249 -6.01 -11.20 -5.48
N SER A 250 -7.30 -11.08 -5.74
CA SER A 250 -8.33 -11.06 -4.69
C SER A 250 -9.04 -12.39 -4.47
N LEU A 251 -8.87 -13.33 -5.41
CA LEU A 251 -9.69 -14.54 -5.56
C LEU A 251 -11.20 -14.28 -5.63
N ARG A 252 -11.60 -13.07 -6.06
CA ARG A 252 -12.99 -12.75 -6.33
C ARG A 252 -13.58 -13.74 -7.34
N HIS A 253 -14.88 -14.03 -7.20
CA HIS A 253 -15.61 -15.09 -7.93
C HIS A 253 -15.27 -16.54 -7.51
N LYS A 254 -14.19 -16.76 -6.76
CA LYS A 254 -13.85 -18.04 -6.11
C LYS A 254 -13.91 -19.25 -7.05
N THR A 255 -13.54 -19.07 -8.31
CA THR A 255 -13.56 -20.14 -9.32
C THR A 255 -12.26 -20.14 -10.12
N ASN A 256 -11.78 -21.33 -10.47
CA ASN A 256 -10.46 -21.49 -11.06
C ASN A 256 -10.34 -20.86 -12.45
N ASP A 257 -11.41 -20.82 -13.25
CA ASP A 257 -11.45 -20.15 -14.54
C ASP A 257 -11.15 -18.65 -14.43
N HIS A 258 -11.79 -17.96 -13.49
CA HIS A 258 -11.54 -16.54 -13.24
C HIS A 258 -10.11 -16.31 -12.75
N PHE A 259 -9.65 -17.10 -11.78
CA PHE A 259 -8.29 -16.98 -11.25
C PHE A 259 -7.22 -17.12 -12.32
N TRP A 260 -7.28 -18.18 -13.15
CA TRP A 260 -6.27 -18.42 -14.16
C TRP A 260 -6.30 -17.36 -15.26
N PHE A 261 -7.49 -16.91 -15.67
CA PHE A 261 -7.62 -15.85 -16.65
C PHE A 261 -7.02 -14.53 -16.12
N THR A 262 -7.40 -14.12 -14.91
CA THR A 262 -6.87 -12.92 -14.24
C THR A 262 -5.36 -13.03 -14.07
N LEU A 263 -4.81 -14.16 -13.59
CA LEU A 263 -3.36 -14.30 -13.42
C LEU A 263 -2.58 -14.05 -14.71
N PHE A 264 -3.01 -14.65 -15.83
CA PHE A 264 -2.34 -14.43 -17.11
C PHE A 264 -2.61 -13.05 -17.70
N HIS A 265 -3.76 -12.45 -17.41
CA HIS A 265 -4.07 -11.07 -17.77
C HIS A 265 -3.12 -10.10 -17.05
N GLU A 266 -2.89 -10.27 -15.75
CA GLU A 266 -1.93 -9.48 -14.96
C GLU A 266 -0.48 -9.68 -15.42
N ILE A 267 -0.08 -10.93 -15.71
CA ILE A 267 1.22 -11.20 -16.36
C ILE A 267 1.31 -10.48 -17.72
N GLY A 268 0.20 -10.43 -18.47
CA GLY A 268 0.08 -9.70 -19.73
C GLY A 268 0.36 -8.21 -19.56
N HIS A 269 -0.25 -7.56 -18.56
CA HIS A 269 0.03 -6.16 -18.24
C HIS A 269 1.52 -5.92 -17.95
N LEU A 270 2.12 -6.77 -17.12
CA LEU A 270 3.52 -6.66 -16.77
C LEU A 270 4.44 -6.86 -18.00
N MET A 271 4.10 -7.81 -18.87
CA MET A 271 4.89 -8.15 -20.05
C MET A 271 4.79 -7.12 -21.17
N LEU A 272 3.60 -6.57 -21.40
CA LEU A 272 3.32 -5.70 -22.55
C LEU A 272 3.48 -4.21 -22.19
N HIS A 273 3.14 -3.83 -20.96
CA HIS A 273 2.95 -2.42 -20.60
C HIS A 273 3.88 -1.93 -19.49
N GLY A 274 4.63 -2.83 -18.84
CA GLY A 274 5.75 -2.50 -17.97
C GLY A 274 5.35 -2.06 -16.56
N ASP A 275 5.75 -0.85 -16.17
CA ASP A 275 5.64 -0.31 -14.80
C ASP A 275 4.38 0.51 -14.53
N LYS A 276 3.50 0.63 -15.52
CA LYS A 276 2.19 1.22 -15.35
C LYS A 276 1.34 0.37 -14.41
N ILE A 277 0.47 1.03 -13.66
CA ILE A 277 -0.47 0.37 -12.76
C ILE A 277 -1.73 0.01 -13.53
N PHE A 278 -2.14 -1.24 -13.41
CA PHE A 278 -3.37 -1.78 -14.00
C PHE A 278 -4.16 -2.53 -12.94
N ILE A 279 -5.49 -2.38 -12.99
CA ILE A 279 -6.44 -2.85 -11.99
C ILE A 279 -7.69 -3.36 -12.70
N GLU A 280 -7.95 -4.66 -12.59
CA GLU A 280 -9.09 -5.31 -13.23
C GLU A 280 -10.36 -5.14 -12.39
N GLY A 281 -11.38 -4.41 -12.88
CA GLY A 281 -12.77 -4.51 -12.38
C GLY A 281 -13.58 -3.24 -12.02
N ASN A 282 -13.17 -2.00 -12.37
CA ASN A 282 -13.99 -0.81 -12.02
C ASN A 282 -13.93 0.41 -12.97
N SER A 283 -13.67 0.26 -14.26
CA SER A 283 -13.65 1.39 -15.19
C SER A 283 -14.99 1.55 -15.92
N ALA A 284 -15.71 2.66 -15.72
CA ALA A 284 -16.91 2.98 -16.51
C ALA A 284 -16.65 4.09 -17.59
N SER A 285 -15.42 4.63 -17.71
CA SER A 285 -14.96 5.51 -18.81
C SER A 285 -13.43 5.55 -18.90
N PRO A 286 -12.77 4.41 -19.20
CA PRO A 286 -11.34 4.38 -19.45
C PRO A 286 -10.99 5.16 -20.73
N SER A 287 -9.86 5.88 -20.72
CA SER A 287 -9.29 6.49 -21.95
C SER A 287 -9.09 5.43 -23.04
N ASP A 288 -9.06 5.84 -24.31
CA ASP A 288 -8.84 4.91 -25.45
C ASP A 288 -7.57 4.08 -25.28
N ALA A 289 -6.52 4.68 -24.71
CA ALA A 289 -5.27 3.98 -24.41
C ALA A 289 -5.45 2.91 -23.33
N ASN A 290 -6.18 3.19 -22.25
CA ASN A 290 -6.46 2.21 -21.20
C ASN A 290 -7.29 1.05 -21.76
N GLN A 291 -8.31 1.32 -22.57
CA GLN A 291 -9.07 0.27 -23.24
C GLN A 291 -8.21 -0.61 -24.15
N GLN A 292 -7.22 -0.02 -24.82
CA GLN A 292 -6.28 -0.78 -25.64
C GLN A 292 -5.40 -1.70 -24.80
N TYR A 293 -4.88 -1.23 -23.67
CA TYR A 293 -4.04 -2.05 -22.78
C TYR A 293 -4.81 -3.24 -22.18
N GLU A 294 -6.05 -3.02 -21.74
CA GLU A 294 -6.94 -4.08 -21.24
C GLU A 294 -7.23 -5.13 -22.33
N ARG A 295 -7.57 -4.69 -23.56
CA ARG A 295 -7.76 -5.61 -24.70
C ARG A 295 -6.51 -6.44 -24.99
N GLN A 296 -5.34 -5.81 -24.96
CA GLN A 296 -4.07 -6.50 -25.20
C GLN A 296 -3.75 -7.52 -24.10
N ALA A 297 -4.09 -7.24 -22.84
CA ALA A 297 -3.95 -8.18 -21.73
C ALA A 297 -4.94 -9.36 -21.83
N ASP A 298 -6.19 -9.11 -22.23
CA ASP A 298 -7.20 -10.14 -22.49
C ASP A 298 -6.81 -11.07 -23.65
N GLU A 299 -6.32 -10.49 -24.74
CA GLU A 299 -5.80 -11.23 -25.89
C GLU A 299 -4.58 -12.07 -25.48
N PHE A 300 -3.68 -11.51 -24.68
CA PHE A 300 -2.53 -12.22 -24.14
C PHE A 300 -2.95 -13.43 -23.30
N SER A 301 -3.85 -13.24 -22.33
CA SER A 301 -4.36 -14.32 -21.48
C SER A 301 -5.02 -15.42 -22.31
N THR A 302 -5.89 -15.03 -23.25
CA THR A 302 -6.56 -15.94 -24.18
C THR A 302 -5.56 -16.75 -24.99
N LYS A 303 -4.56 -16.09 -25.57
CA LYS A 303 -3.52 -16.71 -26.40
C LYS A 303 -2.71 -17.73 -25.61
N ILE A 304 -2.29 -17.40 -24.39
CA ILE A 304 -1.54 -18.31 -23.54
C ILE A 304 -2.39 -19.52 -23.17
N LEU A 305 -3.60 -19.32 -22.65
CA LEU A 305 -4.45 -20.42 -22.20
C LEU A 305 -4.83 -21.35 -23.36
N LEU A 306 -5.22 -20.80 -24.51
CA LEU A 306 -5.64 -21.59 -25.67
C LEU A 306 -4.49 -22.05 -26.56
N ASN A 307 -3.25 -21.61 -26.31
CA ASN A 307 -2.09 -21.90 -27.16
C ASN A 307 -2.37 -21.56 -28.65
N ASP A 308 -2.89 -20.35 -28.88
CA ASP A 308 -3.36 -19.83 -30.18
C ASP A 308 -4.46 -20.67 -30.88
N LYS A 309 -5.09 -21.64 -30.19
CA LYS A 309 -6.19 -22.42 -30.77
C LYS A 309 -7.52 -21.66 -30.69
N PRO A 310 -8.28 -21.57 -31.78
CA PRO A 310 -9.55 -20.87 -31.77
C PRO A 310 -10.59 -21.64 -30.94
N LEU A 311 -11.37 -20.89 -30.16
CA LEU A 311 -12.41 -21.44 -29.28
C LEU A 311 -13.75 -21.66 -30.00
N ASP A 312 -13.96 -20.97 -31.12
CA ASP A 312 -15.28 -20.83 -31.76
C ASP A 312 -15.60 -21.95 -32.76
N VAL A 313 -14.70 -22.94 -32.91
CA VAL A 313 -14.67 -23.87 -34.06
C VAL A 313 -15.11 -25.30 -33.72
N PHE A 314 -15.78 -25.52 -32.59
CA PHE A 314 -16.23 -26.87 -32.21
C PHE A 314 -17.62 -26.89 -31.54
N PRO A 315 -18.39 -27.98 -31.66
CA PRO A 315 -19.67 -28.11 -30.96
C PRO A 315 -19.47 -28.05 -29.45
N GLN A 316 -20.16 -27.14 -28.76
CA GLN A 316 -19.98 -26.88 -27.33
C GLN A 316 -20.70 -27.93 -26.46
N THR A 317 -20.37 -29.20 -26.67
CA THR A 317 -20.81 -30.31 -25.83
C THR A 317 -19.79 -30.57 -24.72
N ARG A 318 -20.20 -31.30 -23.70
CA ARG A 318 -19.35 -31.67 -22.57
C ARG A 318 -18.11 -32.44 -23.02
N GLU A 319 -18.31 -33.40 -23.91
CA GLU A 319 -17.28 -34.30 -24.45
C GLU A 319 -16.23 -33.49 -25.22
N ASN A 320 -16.67 -32.53 -26.05
CA ASN A 320 -15.76 -31.71 -26.81
C ASN A 320 -14.98 -30.72 -25.94
N ILE A 321 -15.60 -30.15 -24.91
CA ILE A 321 -14.90 -29.30 -23.94
C ILE A 321 -13.79 -30.10 -23.22
N LEU A 322 -14.11 -31.33 -22.78
CA LEU A 322 -13.14 -32.22 -22.13
C LEU A 322 -12.01 -32.63 -23.10
N ALA A 323 -12.34 -33.03 -24.32
CA ALA A 323 -11.35 -33.40 -25.33
C ALA A 323 -10.44 -32.21 -25.72
N PHE A 324 -11.02 -31.02 -25.88
CA PHE A 324 -10.28 -29.81 -26.23
C PHE A 324 -9.34 -29.37 -25.10
N SER A 325 -9.83 -29.33 -23.87
CA SER A 325 -9.01 -28.98 -22.70
C SER A 325 -7.89 -29.99 -22.45
N SER A 326 -8.17 -31.30 -22.60
CA SER A 326 -7.16 -32.36 -22.53
C SER A 326 -6.07 -32.18 -23.59
N ARG A 327 -6.43 -31.92 -24.85
CA ARG A 327 -5.46 -31.63 -25.93
C ARG A 327 -4.61 -30.40 -25.66
N LEU A 328 -5.17 -29.39 -25.01
CA LEU A 328 -4.47 -28.17 -24.62
C LEU A 328 -3.62 -28.33 -23.35
N GLY A 329 -3.84 -29.38 -22.57
CA GLY A 329 -3.20 -29.57 -21.27
C GLY A 329 -3.60 -28.51 -20.24
N ILE A 330 -4.87 -28.10 -20.22
CA ILE A 330 -5.41 -27.15 -19.24
C ILE A 330 -6.72 -27.65 -18.63
N HIS A 331 -7.12 -27.09 -17.49
CA HIS A 331 -8.35 -27.50 -16.82
C HIS A 331 -9.61 -27.15 -17.65
N PRO A 332 -10.60 -28.06 -17.77
CA PRO A 332 -11.80 -27.85 -18.57
C PRO A 332 -12.65 -26.65 -18.11
N GLY A 333 -12.68 -26.38 -16.81
CA GLY A 333 -13.35 -25.21 -16.24
C GLY A 333 -12.92 -23.88 -16.87
N ILE A 334 -11.65 -23.74 -17.28
CA ILE A 334 -11.14 -22.53 -17.95
C ILE A 334 -11.83 -22.34 -19.31
N ILE A 335 -11.95 -23.41 -20.09
CA ILE A 335 -12.67 -23.40 -21.38
C ILE A 335 -14.14 -23.01 -21.16
N VAL A 336 -14.79 -23.58 -20.14
CA VAL A 336 -16.18 -23.21 -19.77
C VAL A 336 -16.28 -21.72 -19.45
N GLY A 337 -15.39 -21.19 -18.61
CA GLY A 337 -15.38 -19.77 -18.23
C GLY A 337 -15.19 -18.84 -19.44
N MET A 338 -14.24 -19.16 -20.32
CA MET A 338 -13.99 -18.38 -21.54
C MET A 338 -15.20 -18.39 -22.49
N LEU A 339 -15.85 -19.54 -22.69
CA LEU A 339 -17.06 -19.66 -23.50
C LEU A 339 -18.26 -18.89 -22.91
N GLN A 340 -18.40 -18.90 -21.59
CA GLN A 340 -19.46 -18.17 -20.87
C GLN A 340 -19.25 -16.66 -20.96
N HIS A 341 -18.01 -16.18 -20.78
CA HIS A 341 -17.66 -14.77 -20.91
C HIS A 341 -17.95 -14.24 -22.33
N ARG A 342 -17.67 -15.04 -23.36
CA ARG A 342 -18.00 -14.74 -24.77
C ARG A 342 -19.50 -14.83 -25.10
N LYS A 343 -20.35 -15.17 -24.14
CA LYS A 343 -21.80 -15.39 -24.31
C LYS A 343 -22.16 -16.51 -25.30
N SER A 344 -21.20 -17.38 -25.62
CA SER A 344 -21.44 -18.52 -26.52
C SER A 344 -22.01 -19.73 -25.78
N LEU A 345 -21.72 -19.84 -24.48
CA LEU A 345 -22.28 -20.86 -23.58
C LEU A 345 -23.07 -20.19 -22.44
N ALA A 346 -24.26 -20.69 -22.13
CA ALA A 346 -25.06 -20.17 -21.03
C ALA A 346 -24.42 -20.45 -19.66
N TRP A 347 -24.51 -19.50 -18.71
CA TRP A 347 -23.86 -19.56 -17.39
C TRP A 347 -24.19 -20.82 -16.56
N HIS A 348 -25.37 -21.42 -16.72
CA HIS A 348 -25.75 -22.63 -15.99
C HIS A 348 -25.16 -23.90 -16.59
N LYS A 349 -24.73 -23.89 -17.85
CA LYS A 349 -24.21 -25.08 -18.54
C LYS A 349 -22.80 -25.41 -18.07
N PHE A 350 -22.58 -26.68 -17.73
CA PHE A 350 -21.28 -27.27 -17.37
C PHE A 350 -20.54 -26.55 -16.23
N SER A 351 -21.27 -25.84 -15.37
CA SER A 351 -20.70 -25.13 -14.23
C SER A 351 -20.00 -26.05 -13.23
N ASP A 352 -20.35 -27.34 -13.25
CA ASP A 352 -19.73 -28.41 -12.47
C ASP A 352 -18.30 -28.74 -12.92
N LEU A 353 -17.90 -28.35 -14.14
CA LEU A 353 -16.52 -28.47 -14.62
C LEU A 353 -15.60 -27.37 -14.08
N ARG A 354 -16.12 -26.37 -13.36
CA ARG A 354 -15.32 -25.34 -12.69
C ARG A 354 -15.07 -25.75 -11.24
N LEU A 355 -13.87 -25.48 -10.76
CA LEU A 355 -13.50 -25.74 -9.38
C LEU A 355 -13.72 -24.47 -8.55
N LYS A 356 -14.35 -24.64 -7.38
CA LYS A 356 -14.40 -23.59 -6.38
C LYS A 356 -13.04 -23.45 -5.71
N MET A 357 -12.66 -22.22 -5.43
CA MET A 357 -11.43 -21.89 -4.71
C MET A 357 -11.76 -21.61 -3.25
N ALA A 358 -10.91 -22.10 -2.36
CA ALA A 358 -10.99 -21.84 -0.92
C ALA A 358 -10.10 -20.64 -0.55
N GLU A 359 -10.61 -19.77 0.32
CA GLU A 359 -9.82 -18.63 0.85
C GLU A 359 -8.82 -19.08 1.91
N ASP A 360 -9.08 -20.19 2.61
CA ASP A 360 -8.30 -20.68 3.76
C ASP A 360 -6.98 -21.38 3.34
N SER A 361 -6.73 -21.52 2.04
CA SER A 361 -5.56 -22.23 1.47
C SER A 361 -4.44 -21.29 1.00
N LEU A 362 -4.47 -20.03 1.45
CA LEU A 362 -3.66 -18.92 0.93
C LEU A 362 -2.37 -18.60 1.69
#